data_AF-A0A399JA41-F1
#
_entry.id   AF-A0A399JA41-F1
#
_cell.length_a   1.000
_cell.length_b   1.000
_cell.length_c   1.000
_cell.angle_alpha   90.00
_cell.angle_beta   90.00
_cell.angle_gamma   90.00
#
_symmetry.space_group_name_H-M   'P 1'
#
loop_
_entity.id
_entity.type
_entity.pdbx_description
1 polymer ?
#
loop_
_entity_poly.entity_id
_entity_poly.type
_entity_poly.pdbx_seq_one_letter_code
_entity_poly.pdbx_strand_id
1 'polypeptide(L)'
;MDLGTLLFELSELERGQERFVCTAFSVREGAVVLSAAGREVTVPLGATRGELHRLLTEAGIALDPPHEGELPPIEAGGPHLDWVELLRDLASGPDDLASTGTGLLLSASTDGSSALVTLRNARGVRHHPYAFDGSYPAAVALDFATDP
;
A
#
# COMPACT_ATOMS: atom_id res chain seq x y z
N MET A 1 -11.64 -5.98 10.49
CA MET A 1 -10.38 -5.47 9.92
C MET A 1 -10.71 -4.80 8.61
N ASP A 2 -10.20 -3.60 8.46
CA ASP A 2 -10.44 -2.70 7.33
C ASP A 2 -9.18 -2.61 6.45
N LEU A 3 -9.31 -1.96 5.30
CA LEU A 3 -8.22 -1.74 4.35
C LEU A 3 -7.02 -1.00 4.98
N GLY A 4 -7.27 -0.09 5.91
CA GLY A 4 -6.21 0.64 6.61
C GLY A 4 -5.29 -0.30 7.37
N THR A 5 -5.87 -1.24 8.12
CA THR A 5 -5.11 -2.28 8.82
C THR A 5 -4.21 -3.08 7.88
N LEU A 6 -4.74 -3.55 6.74
CA LEU A 6 -3.93 -4.30 5.77
C LEU A 6 -2.77 -3.48 5.20
N LEU A 7 -3.02 -2.21 4.84
CA LEU A 7 -2.00 -1.36 4.25
C LEU A 7 -0.88 -1.05 5.26
N PHE A 8 -1.22 -0.94 6.54
CA PHE A 8 -0.24 -0.82 7.61
C PHE A 8 0.63 -2.09 7.71
N GLU A 9 0.01 -3.27 7.73
CA GLU A 9 0.73 -4.54 7.78
C GLU A 9 1.60 -4.78 6.53
N LEU A 10 1.14 -4.32 5.36
CA LEU A 10 1.91 -4.36 4.11
C LEU A 10 3.10 -3.39 4.15
N SER A 11 2.91 -2.18 4.66
CA SER A 11 4.01 -1.21 4.91
C SER A 11 5.08 -1.84 5.80
N GLU A 12 4.68 -2.48 6.89
CA GLU A 12 5.62 -3.11 7.83
C GLU A 12 6.28 -4.37 7.25
N LEU A 13 5.62 -5.11 6.36
CA LEU A 13 6.25 -6.18 5.59
C LEU A 13 7.35 -5.62 4.68
N GLU A 14 6.99 -4.63 3.87
CA GLU A 14 7.83 -4.02 2.84
C GLU A 14 9.06 -3.36 3.47
N ARG A 15 8.89 -2.65 4.59
CA ARG A 15 9.98 -2.06 5.37
C ARG A 15 11.01 -3.07 5.87
N GLY A 16 10.59 -4.31 6.09
CA GLY A 16 11.49 -5.41 6.47
C GLY A 16 12.28 -6.00 5.31
N GLN A 17 12.06 -5.54 4.07
CA GLN A 17 12.72 -6.02 2.87
C GLN A 17 13.82 -5.06 2.43
N GLU A 18 14.88 -5.57 1.81
CA GLU A 18 15.92 -4.71 1.21
C GLU A 18 15.54 -4.15 -0.18
N ARG A 19 14.39 -4.56 -0.71
CA ARG A 19 13.94 -4.26 -2.08
C ARG A 19 12.43 -4.17 -2.15
N PHE A 20 11.95 -3.57 -3.24
CA PHE A 20 10.54 -3.60 -3.62
C PHE A 20 10.06 -5.04 -3.80
N VAL A 21 9.28 -5.54 -2.84
CA VAL A 21 8.58 -6.82 -2.95
C VAL A 21 7.25 -6.55 -3.62
N CYS A 22 6.44 -5.68 -3.02
CA CYS A 22 5.16 -5.27 -3.56
C CYS A 22 5.32 -3.99 -4.39
N THR A 23 4.95 -4.06 -5.66
CA THR A 23 5.04 -2.92 -6.60
C THR A 23 3.68 -2.34 -6.94
N ALA A 24 2.59 -3.03 -6.60
CA ALA A 24 1.24 -2.48 -6.73
C ALA A 24 0.25 -3.20 -5.84
N PHE A 25 -0.88 -2.54 -5.56
CA PHE A 25 -2.06 -3.21 -5.03
C PHE A 25 -3.33 -2.67 -5.68
N SER A 26 -4.39 -3.47 -5.70
CA SER A 26 -5.74 -3.01 -6.02
C SER A 26 -6.78 -3.66 -5.13
N VAL A 27 -7.76 -2.89 -4.68
CA VAL A 27 -8.87 -3.36 -3.85
C VAL A 27 -10.05 -3.67 -4.76
N ARG A 28 -10.50 -4.93 -4.79
CA ARG A 28 -11.63 -5.39 -5.63
C ARG A 28 -12.52 -6.31 -4.83
N GLU A 29 -13.82 -6.02 -4.78
CA GLU A 29 -14.85 -6.93 -4.25
C GLU A 29 -14.54 -7.53 -2.86
N GLY A 30 -13.95 -6.74 -1.94
CA GLY A 30 -13.63 -7.18 -0.58
C GLY A 30 -12.31 -7.95 -0.44
N ALA A 31 -11.54 -8.06 -1.51
CA ALA A 31 -10.18 -8.60 -1.51
C ALA A 31 -9.17 -7.55 -1.98
N VAL A 32 -7.90 -7.77 -1.64
CA VAL A 32 -6.79 -6.96 -2.15
C VAL A 32 -5.90 -7.86 -2.99
N VAL A 33 -5.62 -7.43 -4.21
CA VAL A 33 -4.68 -8.09 -5.10
C VAL A 33 -3.37 -7.31 -5.05
N LEU A 34 -2.31 -7.94 -4.57
CA LEU A 34 -0.95 -7.41 -4.57
C LEU A 34 -0.25 -7.84 -5.85
N SER A 35 0.52 -6.94 -6.46
CA SER A 35 1.50 -7.28 -7.48
C SER A 35 2.87 -7.30 -6.84
N ALA A 36 3.43 -8.49 -6.66
CA ALA A 36 4.70 -8.68 -5.99
C ALA A 36 5.65 -9.53 -6.81
N ALA A 37 6.85 -9.02 -7.07
CA ALA A 37 7.86 -9.65 -7.94
C ALA A 37 7.28 -10.16 -9.29
N GLY A 38 6.37 -9.40 -9.90
CA GLY A 38 5.71 -9.75 -11.17
C GLY A 38 4.62 -10.81 -11.08
N ARG A 39 4.16 -11.17 -9.87
CA ARG A 39 3.04 -12.09 -9.63
C ARG A 39 1.89 -11.37 -8.95
N GLU A 40 0.66 -11.77 -9.26
CA GLU A 40 -0.52 -11.32 -8.53
C GLU A 40 -0.83 -12.29 -7.38
N VAL A 41 -1.04 -11.74 -6.18
CA VAL A 41 -1.38 -12.50 -4.97
C VAL A 41 -2.60 -11.86 -4.31
N THR A 42 -3.68 -12.62 -4.21
CA THR A 42 -4.89 -12.18 -3.51
C THR A 42 -4.73 -12.40 -2.01
N VAL A 43 -4.93 -11.34 -1.24
CA VAL A 43 -4.83 -11.34 0.22
C VAL A 43 -6.14 -10.83 0.84
N PRO A 44 -6.55 -11.36 2.01
CA PRO A 44 -7.72 -10.86 2.72
C PRO A 44 -7.43 -9.48 3.34
N LEU A 45 -8.46 -8.64 3.47
CA LEU A 45 -8.37 -7.31 4.10
C LEU A 45 -7.87 -7.31 5.56
N GLY A 46 -7.84 -8.47 6.22
CA GLY A 46 -7.34 -8.61 7.58
C GLY A 46 -6.04 -9.39 7.69
N ALA A 47 -5.28 -9.54 6.60
CA ALA A 47 -4.00 -10.23 6.67
C ALA A 47 -3.01 -9.45 7.54
N THR A 48 -2.49 -10.11 8.56
CA THR A 48 -1.34 -9.64 9.35
C THR A 48 -0.05 -9.75 8.53
N ARG A 49 1.02 -9.04 8.94
CA ARG A 49 2.35 -9.14 8.33
C ARG A 49 2.86 -10.58 8.22
N GLY A 50 2.60 -11.40 9.24
CA GLY A 50 2.97 -12.83 9.23
C GLY A 50 2.19 -13.63 8.20
N GLU A 51 0.89 -13.35 8.04
CA GLU A 51 0.06 -13.98 7.01
C GLU A 51 0.44 -13.52 5.60
N LEU A 52 0.74 -12.24 5.41
CA LEU A 52 1.25 -11.71 4.15
C LEU A 52 2.56 -12.40 3.77
N HIS A 53 3.51 -12.50 4.71
CA HIS A 53 4.78 -13.19 4.50
C HIS A 53 4.57 -14.65 4.06
N ARG A 54 3.69 -15.37 4.77
CA ARG A 54 3.30 -16.75 4.43
C ARG A 54 2.68 -16.84 3.02
N LEU A 55 1.67 -16.02 2.72
CA LEU A 55 0.94 -16.05 1.44
C LEU A 55 1.84 -15.72 0.25
N LEU A 56 2.71 -14.71 0.39
CA LEU A 56 3.67 -14.34 -0.66
C LEU A 56 4.73 -15.45 -0.84
N THR A 57 5.20 -16.06 0.24
CA THR A 57 6.14 -17.19 0.18
C THR A 57 5.51 -18.42 -0.48
N GLU A 58 4.25 -18.74 -0.17
CA GLU A 58 3.48 -19.81 -0.82
C GLU A 58 3.27 -19.55 -2.31
N ALA A 59 3.15 -18.27 -2.71
CA ALA A 59 3.15 -17.84 -4.10
C ALA A 59 4.55 -17.85 -4.75
N GLY A 60 5.58 -18.33 -4.02
CA GLY A 60 6.96 -18.48 -4.48
C GLY A 60 7.73 -17.18 -4.61
N ILE A 61 7.32 -16.13 -3.90
CA ILE A 61 8.01 -14.83 -3.86
C ILE A 61 9.11 -14.93 -2.81
N ALA A 62 10.34 -14.56 -3.19
CA ALA A 62 11.47 -14.55 -2.28
C ALA A 62 11.40 -13.32 -1.37
N LEU A 63 11.24 -13.55 -0.07
CA LEU A 63 11.21 -12.53 0.97
C LEU A 63 12.42 -12.67 1.88
N ASP A 64 12.84 -11.54 2.44
CA ASP A 64 13.76 -11.55 3.55
C ASP A 64 13.08 -12.15 4.79
N PRO A 65 13.85 -12.72 5.74
CA PRO A 65 13.29 -13.20 6.99
C PRO A 65 12.50 -12.08 7.70
N PRO A 66 11.36 -12.40 8.32
CA PRO A 66 10.61 -11.42 9.10
C PRO A 66 11.52 -10.79 10.15
N HIS A 67 11.52 -9.46 10.24
CA HIS A 67 12.26 -8.78 11.29
C HIS A 67 11.69 -9.14 12.67
N GLU A 68 12.55 -9.63 13.57
CA GLU A 68 12.19 -9.92 14.95
C GLU A 68 12.34 -8.64 15.80
N GLY A 69 11.22 -8.10 16.29
CA GLY A 69 11.20 -6.89 17.13
C GLY A 69 10.73 -5.63 16.39
N GLU A 70 11.09 -4.46 16.91
CA GLU A 70 10.77 -3.17 16.30
C GLU A 70 11.56 -2.98 15.01
N LEU A 71 10.88 -2.64 13.91
CA LEU A 71 11.56 -2.33 12.66
C LEU A 71 12.46 -1.09 12.82
N PRO A 72 13.65 -1.08 12.19
CA PRO A 72 14.56 0.07 12.25
C PRO A 72 13.86 1.33 11.77
N PRO A 73 14.08 2.50 12.41
CA PRO A 73 13.38 3.74 12.07
C PRO A 73 13.47 4.03 10.57
N ILE A 74 12.41 4.60 9.99
CA ILE A 74 12.41 5.00 8.60
C ILE A 74 13.30 6.25 8.49
N GLU A 75 14.57 6.03 8.15
CA GLU A 75 15.51 7.11 7.85
C GLU A 75 15.32 7.52 6.38
N ALA A 76 15.11 8.82 6.12
CA ALA A 76 15.01 9.33 4.75
C ALA A 76 16.23 8.90 3.95
N GLY A 77 16.02 8.15 2.87
CA GLY A 77 17.18 7.51 2.23
C GLY A 77 16.98 6.88 0.88
N GLY A 78 15.74 6.65 0.41
CA GLY A 78 15.55 6.22 -0.96
C GLY A 78 14.15 5.76 -1.34
N PRO A 79 13.95 5.44 -2.64
CA PRO A 79 12.63 5.25 -3.22
C PRO A 79 11.79 4.13 -2.60
N HIS A 80 12.46 3.11 -2.04
CA HIS A 80 11.78 2.02 -1.34
C HIS A 80 11.10 2.48 -0.05
N LEU A 81 11.77 3.35 0.71
CA LEU A 81 11.20 3.89 1.95
C LEU A 81 10.08 4.90 1.68
N ASP A 82 10.16 5.65 0.58
CA ASP A 82 9.06 6.50 0.13
C ASP A 82 7.80 5.69 -0.20
N TRP A 83 7.97 4.49 -0.77
CA TRP A 83 6.86 3.56 -1.00
C TRP A 83 6.28 3.00 0.30
N VAL A 84 7.14 2.61 1.26
CA VAL A 84 6.71 2.18 2.59
C VAL A 84 5.86 3.26 3.28
N GLU A 85 6.34 4.51 3.29
CA GLU A 85 5.61 5.62 3.90
C GLU A 85 4.31 5.93 3.15
N LEU A 86 4.30 5.83 1.82
CA LEU A 86 3.06 5.98 1.06
C LEU A 86 2.00 4.95 1.47
N LEU A 87 2.39 3.68 1.65
CA LEU A 87 1.48 2.63 2.14
C LEU A 87 0.97 2.94 3.56
N ARG A 88 1.84 3.45 4.43
CA ARG A 88 1.52 3.84 5.81
C ARG A 88 0.57 5.04 5.88
N ASP A 89 0.74 6.02 5.01
CA ASP A 89 -0.14 7.17 4.89
C ASP A 89 -1.52 6.74 4.40
N LEU A 90 -1.57 5.91 3.36
CA LEU A 90 -2.83 5.34 2.86
C LEU A 90 -3.54 4.49 3.93
N ALA A 91 -2.77 3.82 4.79
CA ALA A 91 -3.29 3.08 5.94
C ALA A 91 -3.97 3.97 6.99
N SER A 92 -3.52 5.23 7.10
CA SER A 92 -3.97 6.23 8.07
C SER A 92 -5.06 7.18 7.53
N GLY A 93 -5.42 7.06 6.25
CA GLY A 93 -6.55 7.77 5.63
C GLY A 93 -7.92 7.07 5.61
N PRO A 94 -8.26 6.07 6.47
CA PRO A 94 -9.49 5.31 6.32
C PRO A 94 -10.75 6.15 6.56
N ASP A 95 -10.70 7.30 7.24
CA ASP A 95 -11.88 8.17 7.36
C ASP A 95 -12.30 8.75 5.98
N ASP A 96 -11.33 9.09 5.12
CA ASP A 96 -11.58 9.54 3.74
C ASP A 96 -11.92 8.37 2.79
N LEU A 97 -11.38 7.16 3.05
CA LEU A 97 -11.68 5.95 2.28
C LEU A 97 -12.99 5.26 2.70
N ALA A 98 -13.46 5.46 3.93
CA ALA A 98 -14.73 4.92 4.43
C ALA A 98 -15.92 5.83 4.06
N SER A 99 -15.70 7.15 3.98
CA SER A 99 -16.71 8.12 3.57
C SER A 99 -17.06 8.07 2.08
N THR A 100 -16.23 7.40 1.28
CA THR A 100 -16.38 7.29 -0.19
C THR A 100 -17.41 6.25 -0.65
N GLY A 101 -18.02 5.52 0.30
CA GLY A 101 -19.18 4.65 0.05
C GLY A 101 -18.85 3.32 -0.63
N THR A 102 -19.88 2.51 -0.84
CA THR A 102 -19.78 1.24 -1.58
C THR A 102 -19.43 1.49 -3.05
N GLY A 103 -18.30 0.95 -3.50
CA GLY A 103 -17.87 1.05 -4.91
C GLY A 103 -16.61 1.88 -5.17
N LEU A 104 -15.92 2.35 -4.13
CA LEU A 104 -14.56 2.87 -4.30
C LEU A 104 -13.58 1.74 -4.62
N LEU A 105 -12.86 1.87 -5.75
CA LEU A 105 -11.66 1.10 -6.05
C LEU A 105 -10.45 1.99 -5.77
N LEU A 106 -9.63 1.57 -4.81
CA LEU A 106 -8.29 2.11 -4.54
C LEU A 106 -7.25 1.18 -5.18
N SER A 107 -6.27 1.78 -5.84
CA SER A 107 -5.06 1.08 -6.29
C SER A 107 -3.87 2.00 -6.20
N ALA A 108 -2.69 1.44 -5.97
CA ALA A 108 -1.44 2.15 -6.09
C ALA A 108 -0.43 1.26 -6.83
N SER A 109 0.48 1.88 -7.58
CA SER A 109 1.57 1.17 -8.24
C SER A 109 2.83 2.03 -8.26
N THR A 110 4.00 1.41 -8.21
CA THR A 110 5.30 2.07 -8.31
C THR A 110 6.14 1.49 -9.46
N ASP A 111 6.96 2.36 -10.07
CA ASP A 111 8.02 1.99 -11.02
C ASP A 111 9.43 1.97 -10.38
N GLY A 112 9.51 2.15 -9.06
CA GLY A 112 10.76 2.24 -8.30
C GLY A 112 11.34 3.66 -8.20
N SER A 113 10.75 4.65 -8.87
CA SER A 113 11.14 6.07 -8.80
C SER A 113 9.97 7.01 -8.46
N SER A 114 8.75 6.50 -8.64
CA SER A 114 7.52 7.20 -8.34
C SER A 114 6.42 6.20 -8.01
N ALA A 115 5.30 6.70 -7.49
CA ALA A 115 4.06 5.95 -7.37
C ALA A 115 2.88 6.71 -7.97
N LEU A 116 1.89 5.96 -8.42
CA LEU A 116 0.60 6.47 -8.87
C LEU A 116 -0.49 5.86 -8.01
N VAL A 117 -1.16 6.67 -7.20
CA VAL A 117 -2.39 6.27 -6.50
C VAL A 117 -3.58 6.62 -7.38
N THR A 118 -4.44 5.64 -7.62
CA THR A 118 -5.66 5.78 -8.41
C THR A 118 -6.87 5.47 -7.55
N LEU A 119 -7.79 6.42 -7.57
CA LEU A 119 -9.07 6.38 -6.89
C LEU A 119 -10.18 6.35 -7.94
N ARG A 120 -11.07 5.36 -7.89
CA ARG A 120 -12.19 5.24 -8.84
C ARG A 120 -13.50 4.99 -8.10
N ASN A 121 -14.52 5.78 -8.40
CA ASN A 121 -15.88 5.58 -7.92
C ASN A 121 -16.88 5.87 -9.06
N ALA A 122 -18.19 5.88 -8.74
CA ALA A 122 -19.24 6.18 -9.71
C ALA A 122 -19.15 7.58 -10.35
N ARG A 123 -18.45 8.52 -9.70
CA ARG A 123 -18.27 9.91 -10.18
C ARG A 123 -17.06 10.07 -11.10
N GLY A 124 -16.15 9.10 -11.16
CA GLY A 124 -15.01 9.12 -12.07
C GLY A 124 -13.74 8.49 -11.51
N VAL A 125 -12.61 8.84 -12.13
CA VAL A 125 -11.27 8.37 -11.78
C VAL A 125 -10.40 9.57 -11.45
N ARG A 126 -9.67 9.51 -10.33
CA ARG A 126 -8.64 10.48 -9.93
C ARG A 126 -7.29 9.78 -9.84
N HIS A 127 -6.26 10.51 -10.25
CA HIS A 127 -4.88 10.06 -10.30
C HIS A 127 -4.03 11.01 -9.47
N HIS A 128 -3.29 10.44 -8.52
CA HIS A 128 -2.42 11.16 -7.60
C HIS A 128 -1.00 10.62 -7.80
N PRO A 129 -0.15 11.31 -8.58
CA PRO A 129 1.25 10.94 -8.74
C PRO A 129 2.08 11.40 -7.54
N TYR A 130 3.05 10.59 -7.15
CA TYR A 130 3.99 10.83 -6.05
C TYR A 130 5.40 10.57 -6.56
N ALA A 131 6.27 11.57 -6.49
CA ALA A 131 7.69 11.39 -6.76
C ALA A 131 8.37 10.81 -5.52
N PHE A 132 9.30 9.88 -5.72
CA PHE A 132 10.16 9.38 -4.65
C PHE A 132 11.45 10.20 -4.60
N ASP A 133 11.36 11.42 -4.09
CA ASP A 133 12.45 12.38 -4.00
C ASP A 133 13.00 12.51 -2.56
N GLY A 134 12.60 11.61 -1.66
CA GLY A 134 12.96 11.64 -0.24
C GLY A 134 12.29 12.77 0.56
N SER A 135 11.45 13.60 -0.08
CA SER A 135 10.55 14.50 0.62
C SER A 135 9.26 13.76 0.90
N TYR A 136 9.16 13.17 2.10
CA TYR A 136 7.96 12.48 2.53
C TYR A 136 6.75 13.41 2.34
N PRO A 137 5.72 13.01 1.58
CA PRO A 137 4.50 13.81 1.50
C PRO A 137 3.96 13.98 2.92
N ALA A 138 3.65 15.22 3.31
CA ALA A 138 3.00 15.48 4.59
C ALA A 138 1.56 14.96 4.52
N ALA A 139 1.37 13.67 4.81
CA ALA A 139 0.13 12.93 4.64
C ALA A 139 -0.40 12.92 3.18
N VAL A 140 -0.74 11.75 2.67
CA VAL A 140 -1.53 11.62 1.43
C VAL A 140 -2.90 12.25 1.66
N ALA A 141 -3.08 13.50 1.23
CA ALA A 141 -4.39 14.12 1.18
C ALA A 141 -5.22 13.47 0.05
N LEU A 142 -5.99 12.44 0.39
CA LEU A 142 -6.97 11.82 -0.50
C LEU A 142 -8.25 12.66 -0.51
N ASP A 143 -8.17 13.89 -1.00
CA ASP A 143 -9.34 14.77 -1.08
C ASP A 143 -10.28 14.29 -2.21
N PHE A 144 -11.34 13.60 -1.82
CA PHE A 144 -12.58 13.60 -2.57
C PHE A 144 -13.39 14.79 -2.10
N ALA A 145 -13.23 15.93 -2.76
CA ALA A 145 -14.14 17.04 -2.56
C ALA A 145 -15.58 16.48 -2.71
N THR A 146 -16.27 16.33 -1.59
CA THR A 146 -17.71 16.15 -1.56
C THR A 146 -18.25 17.49 -2.00
N ASP A 147 -18.46 17.67 -3.31
CA ASP A 147 -19.23 18.81 -3.77
C ASP A 147 -20.55 18.83 -2.97
N PRO A 148 -20.92 19.96 -2.35
CA PRO A 148 -22.06 20.08 -1.46
C PRO A 148 -23.41 19.81 -2.14
#